data_AF-A0A257LA81-F1
#
_entry.id   AF-A0A257LA81-F1
#
_cell.length_a   1.000
_cell.length_b   1.000
_cell.length_c   1.000
_cell.angle_alpha   90.00
_cell.angle_beta   90.00
_cell.angle_gamma   90.00
#
_symmetry.space_group_name_H-M   'P 1'
#
loop_
_entity.id
_entity.type
_entity.pdbx_description
1 polymer ?
#
loop_
_entity_poly.entity_id
_entity_poly.type
_entity_poly.pdbx_seq_one_letter_code
_entity_poly.pdbx_strand_id
1 'polypeptide(L)'
;MNETQVSAMLTKLNYSRRWLDTGVLTMSRLIEQVAVFESGEDDNTEHYRFSTLKDFLDSAILFSNETVSEIIDLLKDDPDQSMASSAMILIMKQKSLTDKQFEMVVNSFKSYGDWTNKYVDNARKTRNLNAQS
;
A
#
# COMPACT_ATOMS: atom_id res chain seq x y z
N MET A 1 -9.22 2.48 -24.37
CA MET A 1 -9.19 3.73 -23.56
C MET A 1 -7.89 4.44 -23.85
N ASN A 2 -7.92 5.76 -24.03
CA ASN A 2 -6.71 6.54 -24.35
C ASN A 2 -6.02 7.05 -23.08
N GLU A 3 -4.77 7.54 -23.21
CA GLU A 3 -3.97 7.98 -22.06
C GLU A 3 -4.59 9.16 -21.30
N THR A 4 -5.25 10.08 -22.02
CA THR A 4 -5.96 11.21 -21.40
C THR A 4 -7.09 10.74 -20.47
N GLN A 5 -7.86 9.74 -20.89
CA GLN A 5 -8.92 9.14 -20.08
C GLN A 5 -8.36 8.45 -18.85
N VAL A 6 -7.27 7.69 -18.99
CA VAL A 6 -6.60 7.04 -17.86
C VAL A 6 -6.09 8.06 -16.86
N SER A 7 -5.40 9.11 -17.33
CA SER A 7 -4.89 10.17 -16.46
C SER A 7 -6.02 10.85 -15.69
N ALA A 8 -7.15 11.14 -16.34
CA ALA A 8 -8.30 11.77 -15.68
C ALA A 8 -8.87 10.88 -14.55
N MET A 9 -8.99 9.58 -14.78
CA MET A 9 -9.46 8.62 -13.76
C MET A 9 -8.49 8.53 -12.57
N LEU A 10 -7.18 8.44 -12.83
CA LEU A 10 -6.17 8.43 -11.78
C LEU A 10 -6.25 9.69 -10.93
N THR A 11 -6.37 10.87 -11.56
CA THR A 11 -6.52 12.14 -10.86
C THR A 11 -7.77 12.20 -9.98
N LYS A 12 -8.91 11.67 -10.44
CA LYS A 12 -10.16 11.65 -9.65
C LYS A 12 -10.00 10.96 -8.30
N LEU A 13 -9.30 9.82 -8.28
CA LEU A 13 -9.08 9.02 -7.06
C LEU A 13 -7.71 9.30 -6.42
N ASN A 14 -7.02 10.34 -6.89
CA ASN A 14 -5.72 10.78 -6.40
C ASN A 14 -4.64 9.67 -6.41
N TYR A 15 -4.70 8.79 -7.41
CA TYR A 15 -3.63 7.84 -7.72
C TYR A 15 -2.53 8.51 -8.53
N SER A 16 -1.28 8.15 -8.23
CA SER A 16 -0.18 8.37 -9.17
C SER A 16 -0.17 7.28 -10.26
N ARG A 17 0.42 7.58 -11.42
CA ARG A 17 0.54 6.60 -12.51
C ARG A 17 1.29 5.33 -12.10
N ARG A 18 2.21 5.46 -11.14
CA ARG A 18 3.00 4.35 -10.59
C ARG A 18 2.14 3.21 -10.03
N TRP A 19 0.92 3.47 -9.57
CA TRP A 19 0.01 2.41 -9.09
C TRP A 19 -0.38 1.42 -10.20
N LEU A 20 -0.55 1.88 -11.43
CA LEU A 20 -0.79 1.01 -12.59
C LEU A 20 0.51 0.35 -13.06
N ASP A 21 1.60 1.11 -13.07
CA ASP A 21 2.88 0.61 -13.60
C ASP A 21 3.48 -0.50 -12.72
N THR A 22 3.26 -0.47 -11.40
CA THR A 22 3.64 -1.56 -10.47
C THR A 22 2.68 -2.75 -10.50
N GLY A 23 1.53 -2.61 -11.15
CA GLY A 23 0.46 -3.62 -11.15
C GLY A 23 -0.30 -3.75 -9.83
N VAL A 24 -0.03 -2.90 -8.84
CA VAL A 24 -0.81 -2.86 -7.57
C VAL A 24 -2.25 -2.50 -7.85
N LEU A 25 -2.48 -1.53 -8.75
CA LEU A 25 -3.78 -1.19 -9.30
C LEU A 25 -3.88 -1.77 -10.71
N THR A 26 -5.03 -2.36 -11.02
CA THR A 26 -5.35 -2.80 -12.38
C THR A 26 -6.30 -1.80 -13.05
N MET A 27 -6.30 -1.79 -14.39
CA MET A 27 -7.21 -0.93 -15.15
C MET A 27 -8.69 -1.23 -14.85
N SER A 28 -9.05 -2.51 -14.70
CA SER A 28 -10.43 -2.89 -14.36
C SER A 28 -10.83 -2.35 -13.00
N ARG A 29 -9.95 -2.47 -12.00
CA ARG A 29 -10.20 -1.97 -10.65
C ARG A 29 -10.33 -0.44 -10.62
N LEU A 30 -9.49 0.27 -11.38
CA LEU A 30 -9.59 1.72 -11.52
C LEU A 30 -10.96 2.16 -12.07
N ILE A 31 -11.44 1.49 -13.13
CA ILE A 31 -12.76 1.79 -13.72
C ILE A 31 -13.88 1.57 -12.69
N GLU A 32 -13.86 0.44 -11.98
CA GLU A 32 -14.84 0.12 -10.94
C GLU A 32 -14.87 1.19 -9.85
N GLN A 33 -13.70 1.58 -9.34
CA GLN A 33 -13.59 2.55 -8.26
C GLN A 33 -14.05 3.94 -8.69
N VAL A 34 -13.77 4.36 -9.94
CA VAL A 34 -14.28 5.64 -10.47
C VAL A 34 -15.80 5.62 -10.55
N ALA A 35 -16.41 4.50 -10.95
CA ALA A 35 -17.87 4.40 -10.99
C ALA A 35 -18.51 4.52 -9.60
N VAL A 36 -17.89 3.94 -8.56
CA VAL A 36 -18.34 4.05 -7.15
C VAL A 36 -18.16 5.49 -6.63
N PHE A 37 -17.03 6.13 -6.94
CA PHE A 37 -16.80 7.52 -6.57
C PHE A 37 -17.80 8.46 -7.25
N GLU A 38 -18.13 8.22 -8.51
CA GLU A 38 -19.11 9.01 -9.26
C GLU A 38 -20.56 8.79 -8.81
N SER A 39 -20.88 7.67 -8.15
CA SER A 39 -22.20 7.46 -7.54
C SER A 39 -22.37 8.18 -6.20
N GLY A 40 -21.27 8.68 -5.60
CA GLY A 40 -21.26 9.35 -4.30
C GLY A 40 -21.38 8.38 -3.11
N GLU A 41 -21.09 7.09 -3.30
CA GLU A 41 -21.11 6.10 -2.23
C GLU A 41 -19.91 6.22 -1.27
N ASP A 42 -18.74 6.62 -1.78
CA ASP A 42 -17.56 6.93 -0.97
C ASP A 42 -16.72 8.04 -1.64
N ASP A 43 -16.66 9.20 -0.98
CA ASP A 43 -15.92 10.38 -1.46
C ASP A 43 -14.46 10.40 -0.96
N ASN A 44 -14.06 9.45 -0.11
CA ASN A 44 -12.74 9.43 0.53
C ASN A 44 -11.74 8.70 -0.38
N THR A 45 -11.03 9.45 -1.20
CA THR A 45 -10.12 8.89 -2.22
C THR A 45 -9.07 7.93 -1.63
N GLU A 46 -8.62 8.17 -0.40
CA GLU A 46 -7.65 7.37 0.32
C GLU A 46 -8.15 5.96 0.67
N HIS A 47 -9.46 5.77 0.83
CA HIS A 47 -10.06 4.44 1.04
C HIS A 47 -9.82 3.53 -0.17
N TYR A 48 -9.94 4.08 -1.38
CA TYR A 48 -9.69 3.33 -2.61
C TYR A 48 -8.23 2.89 -2.72
N ARG A 49 -7.28 3.78 -2.41
CA ARG A 49 -5.85 3.46 -2.45
C ARG A 49 -5.49 2.42 -1.40
N PHE A 50 -5.97 2.60 -0.17
CA PHE A 50 -5.73 1.66 0.92
C PHE A 50 -6.33 0.28 0.62
N SER A 51 -7.58 0.21 0.16
CA SER A 51 -8.25 -1.04 -0.19
C SER A 51 -7.56 -1.74 -1.35
N THR A 52 -7.14 -1.01 -2.38
CA THR A 52 -6.38 -1.58 -3.51
C THR A 52 -5.09 -2.24 -3.05
N LEU A 53 -4.31 -1.54 -2.21
CA LEU A 53 -3.09 -2.13 -1.68
C LEU A 53 -3.39 -3.35 -0.80
N LYS A 54 -4.42 -3.28 0.05
CA LYS A 54 -4.84 -4.41 0.87
C LYS A 54 -5.21 -5.62 0.02
N ASP A 55 -6.04 -5.43 -1.00
CA ASP A 55 -6.46 -6.49 -1.93
C ASP A 55 -5.25 -7.09 -2.65
N PHE A 56 -4.30 -6.24 -3.09
CA PHE A 56 -3.05 -6.68 -3.68
C PHE A 56 -2.24 -7.56 -2.71
N LEU A 57 -2.05 -7.10 -1.47
CA LEU A 57 -1.29 -7.84 -0.45
C LEU A 57 -1.94 -9.18 -0.09
N ASP A 58 -3.28 -9.22 -0.01
CA ASP A 58 -4.03 -10.43 0.32
C ASP A 58 -4.01 -11.46 -0.84
N SER A 59 -3.87 -10.99 -2.09
CA SER A 59 -3.77 -11.85 -3.27
C SER A 59 -2.35 -12.38 -3.52
N ALA A 60 -1.33 -11.71 -2.99
CA ALA A 60 0.06 -12.03 -3.24
C ALA A 60 0.54 -13.20 -2.36
N ILE A 61 0.89 -14.32 -3.01
CA ILE A 61 1.41 -15.53 -2.34
C ILE A 61 2.82 -15.28 -1.79
N LEU A 62 3.67 -14.58 -2.54
CA LEU A 62 5.03 -14.21 -2.17
C LEU A 62 5.38 -12.85 -2.76
N PHE A 63 6.05 -12.02 -1.98
CA PHE A 63 6.64 -10.77 -2.46
C PHE A 63 8.10 -11.01 -2.82
N SER A 64 8.57 -10.42 -3.93
CA SER A 64 10.00 -10.27 -4.17
C SER A 64 10.55 -9.08 -3.37
N ASN A 65 11.87 -8.94 -3.25
CA ASN A 65 12.44 -7.76 -2.58
C ASN A 65 12.13 -6.49 -3.39
N GLU A 66 12.13 -6.63 -4.71
CA GLU A 66 11.88 -5.59 -5.69
C GLU A 66 10.45 -5.06 -5.53
N THR A 67 9.45 -5.95 -5.48
CA THR A 67 8.04 -5.57 -5.26
C THR A 67 7.86 -4.85 -3.92
N VAL A 68 8.51 -5.31 -2.84
CA VAL A 68 8.44 -4.61 -1.54
C VAL A 68 9.04 -3.21 -1.64
N SER A 69 10.18 -3.05 -2.34
CA SER A 69 10.80 -1.75 -2.56
C SER A 69 9.88 -0.81 -3.35
N GLU A 70 9.27 -1.31 -4.42
CA GLU A 70 8.37 -0.54 -5.27
C GLU A 70 7.13 -0.05 -4.50
N ILE A 71 6.54 -0.91 -3.66
CA ILE A 71 5.43 -0.53 -2.79
C ILE A 71 5.86 0.51 -1.76
N ILE A 72 7.04 0.34 -1.15
CA ILE A 72 7.56 1.33 -0.20
C ILE A 72 7.69 2.70 -0.87
N ASP A 73 8.27 2.74 -2.08
CA ASP A 73 8.44 3.98 -2.81
C ASP A 73 7.11 4.55 -3.33
N LEU A 74 6.14 3.68 -3.63
CA LEU A 74 4.77 4.10 -3.98
C LEU A 74 4.10 4.82 -2.81
N LEU A 75 4.26 4.30 -1.59
CA LEU A 75 3.67 4.86 -0.38
C LEU A 75 4.36 6.14 0.09
N LYS A 76 5.68 6.27 -0.08
CA LYS A 76 6.39 7.53 0.22
C LYS A 76 5.87 8.69 -0.61
N ASP A 77 5.56 8.42 -1.87
CA ASP A 77 5.05 9.41 -2.83
C ASP A 77 3.53 9.61 -2.72
N ASP A 78 2.83 8.90 -1.81
CA ASP A 78 1.37 9.03 -1.70
C ASP A 78 1.02 10.43 -1.14
N PRO A 79 0.05 11.12 -1.75
CA PRO A 79 -0.39 12.44 -1.28
C PRO A 79 -0.99 12.40 0.12
N ASP A 80 -1.49 11.25 0.59
CA ASP A 80 -2.01 11.06 1.93
C ASP A 80 -1.03 10.25 2.81
N GLN A 81 -0.27 10.96 3.63
CA GLN A 81 0.72 10.35 4.53
C GLN A 81 0.08 9.56 5.67
N SER A 82 -1.17 9.86 6.05
CA SER A 82 -1.91 9.07 7.05
C SER A 82 -2.26 7.69 6.48
N MET A 83 -2.77 7.67 5.25
CA MET A 83 -3.02 6.44 4.50
C MET A 83 -1.74 5.64 4.30
N ALA A 84 -0.67 6.31 3.84
CA ALA A 84 0.62 5.66 3.60
C ALA A 84 1.23 5.03 4.86
N SER A 85 1.17 5.72 5.99
CA SER A 85 1.65 5.18 7.26
C SER A 85 0.80 3.99 7.75
N SER A 86 -0.52 4.04 7.53
CA SER A 86 -1.43 2.92 7.82
C SER A 86 -1.15 1.71 6.94
N ALA A 87 -0.85 1.94 5.66
CA ALA A 87 -0.44 0.92 4.72
C ALA A 87 0.90 0.26 5.11
N MET A 88 1.90 1.03 5.56
CA MET A 88 3.16 0.48 6.08
C MET A 88 2.92 -0.46 7.27
N ILE A 89 2.02 -0.08 8.19
CA ILE A 89 1.63 -0.94 9.31
C ILE A 89 0.97 -2.24 8.82
N LEU A 90 0.14 -2.16 7.79
CA LEU A 90 -0.47 -3.34 7.16
C LEU A 90 0.59 -4.28 6.56
N ILE A 91 1.56 -3.73 5.82
CA ILE A 91 2.64 -4.50 5.21
C ILE A 91 3.49 -5.20 6.28
N MET A 92 3.89 -4.49 7.35
CA MET A 92 4.69 -5.09 8.44
C MET A 92 4.03 -6.29 9.11
N LYS A 93 2.69 -6.41 9.03
CA LYS A 93 1.94 -7.54 9.60
C LYS A 93 1.87 -8.76 8.68
N GLN A 94 2.32 -8.64 7.43
CA GLN A 94 2.29 -9.73 6.47
C GLN A 94 3.27 -10.84 6.89
N LYS A 95 2.74 -12.04 7.12
CA LYS A 95 3.51 -13.22 7.55
C LYS A 95 4.46 -13.72 6.46
N SER A 96 4.15 -13.44 5.19
CA SER A 96 4.92 -13.86 4.02
C SER A 96 6.20 -13.06 3.82
N LEU A 97 6.41 -11.95 4.53
CA LEU A 97 7.66 -11.21 4.44
C LEU A 97 8.82 -12.04 4.98
N THR A 98 9.94 -12.06 4.25
CA THR A 98 11.24 -12.47 4.77
C THR A 98 11.76 -11.44 5.78
N ASP A 99 12.75 -11.80 6.60
CA ASP A 99 13.35 -10.86 7.55
C ASP A 99 13.95 -9.64 6.85
N LYS A 100 14.57 -9.86 5.68
CA LYS A 100 15.10 -8.76 4.85
C LYS A 100 13.98 -7.78 4.44
N GLN A 101 12.87 -8.29 3.93
CA GLN A 101 11.75 -7.44 3.50
C GLN A 101 11.09 -6.73 4.68
N PHE A 102 10.94 -7.42 5.81
CA PHE A 102 10.44 -6.82 7.04
C PHE A 102 11.31 -5.62 7.46
N GLU A 103 12.64 -5.78 7.46
CA GLU A 103 13.56 -4.69 7.79
C GLU A 103 13.53 -3.53 6.78
N MET A 104 13.33 -3.81 5.49
CA MET A 104 13.12 -2.76 4.48
C MET A 104 11.93 -1.87 4.83
N VAL A 105 10.79 -2.49 5.18
CA VAL A 105 9.57 -1.78 5.56
C VAL A 105 9.76 -1.02 6.87
N VAL A 106 10.37 -1.64 7.89
CA VAL A 106 10.65 -0.98 9.18
C VAL A 106 11.53 0.26 9.00
N ASN A 107 12.61 0.15 8.21
CA ASN A 107 13.53 1.26 7.99
C ASN A 107 12.85 2.42 7.27
N SER A 108 11.98 2.12 6.29
CA SER A 108 11.17 3.15 5.65
C SER A 108 10.11 3.73 6.59
N PHE A 109 9.45 2.90 7.40
CA PHE A 109 8.37 3.36 8.27
C PHE A 109 8.88 4.30 9.36
N LYS A 110 10.10 4.10 9.85
CA LYS A 110 10.74 5.00 10.83
C LYS A 110 10.91 6.45 10.33
N SER A 111 10.94 6.69 9.01
CA SER A 111 11.04 8.06 8.49
C SER A 111 9.81 8.91 8.77
N TYR A 112 8.68 8.32 9.17
CA TYR A 112 7.47 9.04 9.57
C TYR A 112 7.55 9.67 10.98
N GLY A 113 8.62 9.36 11.73
CA GLY A 113 8.91 9.95 13.04
C GLY A 113 8.88 8.97 14.21
N ASP A 114 9.25 9.45 15.40
CA ASP A 114 9.50 8.60 16.57
C ASP A 114 8.27 7.82 17.08
N TRP A 115 7.07 8.29 16.77
CA TRP A 115 5.82 7.61 17.13
C TRP A 115 5.71 6.20 16.51
N THR A 116 6.44 5.95 15.42
CA THR A 116 6.47 4.67 14.70
C THR A 116 7.12 3.56 15.51
N ASN A 117 8.01 3.90 16.46
CA ASN A 117 8.78 2.93 17.24
C ASN A 117 7.87 1.92 17.98
N LYS A 118 6.76 2.38 18.55
CA LYS A 118 5.78 1.51 19.22
C LYS A 118 5.22 0.44 18.29
N TYR A 119 4.92 0.80 17.04
CA TYR A 119 4.38 -0.14 16.06
C TYR A 119 5.44 -1.12 15.57
N VAL A 120 6.66 -0.63 15.34
CA VAL A 120 7.81 -1.47 14.98
C VAL A 120 8.11 -2.50 16.07
N ASP A 121 8.17 -2.07 17.33
CA ASP A 121 8.43 -2.97 18.46
C ASP A 121 7.36 -4.05 18.60
N ASN A 122 6.10 -3.66 18.43
CA ASN A 122 4.98 -4.61 18.45
C ASN A 122 5.07 -5.61 17.30
N ALA A 123 5.36 -5.14 16.08
CA ALA A 123 5.50 -6.02 14.91
C ALA A 123 6.66 -7.02 15.10
N ARG A 124 7.81 -6.58 15.62
CA ARG A 124 8.95 -7.45 15.95
C ARG A 124 8.58 -8.52 16.98
N LYS A 125 7.89 -8.13 18.06
CA LYS A 125 7.41 -9.07 19.09
C LYS A 125 6.49 -10.14 18.49
N THR A 126 5.50 -9.74 17.70
CA THR A 126 4.58 -10.67 17.03
C THR A 126 5.32 -11.62 16.09
N ARG A 127 6.28 -11.12 15.31
CA ARG A 127 7.06 -11.95 14.39
C ARG A 127 7.91 -12.98 15.13
N ASN A 128 8.58 -12.59 16.21
CA ASN A 128 9.40 -13.49 17.03
C ASN A 128 8.56 -14.59 17.71
N LEU A 129 7.36 -14.25 18.20
CA LEU A 129 6.44 -15.24 18.78
C LEU A 129 6.02 -16.29 17.75
N ASN A 130 5.74 -15.86 16.51
CA ASN A 130 5.35 -16.78 15.44
C ASN A 130 6.51 -17.65 14.94
N ALA A 131 7.76 -17.19 15.06
CA ALA A 131 8.94 -17.98 14.67
C ALA A 131 9.31 -19.07 15.70
N GLN A 132 8.75 -18.99 16.91
CA GLN A 132 8.96 -19.95 18.00
C GLN A 132 7.84 -20.99 18.14
N SER A 133 6.77 -20.86 17.33
CA SER A 133 5.59 -21.74 17.32
C SER A 133 5.68 -22.74 16.16
#